data_AF-A0A6H9HSG8-F1
#
_entry.id   AF-A0A6H9HSG8-F1
#
_cell.length_a   1.000
_cell.length_b   1.000
_cell.length_c   1.000
_cell.angle_alpha   90.00
_cell.angle_beta   90.00
_cell.angle_gamma   90.00
#
_symmetry.space_group_name_H-M   'P 1'
#
loop_
_entity.id
_entity.type
_entity.pdbx_description
1 polymer ?
#
loop_
_entity_poly.entity_id
_entity_poly.type
_entity_poly.pdbx_seq_one_letter_code
_entity_poly.pdbx_strand_id
1 'polypeptide(L)'
;CDASKNALASVGSYSDRMLAWRSSNRSWVALSGGSNRTRPMECRNDRGVHGQAAGDGEPYAATGIGGPWAAGTGTEPSWNNDYTIWDGNWLNWYSSGGTVTQTRMEIVRNVANNMLASLNGVNVGLMHFNVDQGPGRHGGPCHRAHWYRPQQPAGRGQRPDRQHLDAAVRDPV
;
A
#
# COMPACT_ATOMS: atom_id res chain seq x y z
N CYS A 1 14.16 -7.30 -5.45
CA CYS A 1 13.62 -6.24 -4.57
C CYS A 1 12.14 -6.46 -4.21
N ASP A 2 11.87 -7.56 -3.53
CA ASP A 2 10.65 -7.92 -2.83
C ASP A 2 10.36 -7.01 -1.63
N ALA A 3 11.38 -6.60 -0.86
CA ALA A 3 11.25 -5.73 0.32
C ALA A 3 10.56 -4.40 0.02
N SER A 4 10.65 -3.90 -1.21
CA SER A 4 9.98 -2.67 -1.64
C SER A 4 8.46 -2.81 -1.79
N LYS A 5 7.94 -4.04 -2.02
CA LYS A 5 6.56 -4.25 -2.47
C LYS A 5 5.53 -3.72 -1.48
N ASN A 6 5.70 -4.04 -0.20
CA ASN A 6 4.75 -3.59 0.84
C ASN A 6 4.78 -2.07 1.01
N ALA A 7 5.97 -1.46 1.07
CA ALA A 7 6.10 -0.02 1.24
C ALA A 7 5.53 0.76 0.05
N LEU A 8 5.78 0.28 -1.18
CA LEU A 8 5.18 0.85 -2.39
C LEU A 8 3.66 0.68 -2.43
N ALA A 9 3.12 -0.44 -1.94
CA ALA A 9 1.69 -0.67 -1.90
C ALA A 9 0.96 0.16 -0.81
N SER A 10 1.60 0.40 0.34
CA SER A 10 0.95 1.05 1.50
C SER A 10 1.27 2.53 1.66
N VAL A 11 2.53 2.92 1.42
CA VAL A 11 3.02 4.31 1.60
C VAL A 11 3.19 5.01 0.26
N GLY A 12 3.41 4.26 -0.82
CA GLY A 12 3.66 4.79 -2.16
C GLY A 12 5.11 5.20 -2.41
N SER A 13 6.01 4.92 -1.47
CA SER A 13 7.45 5.15 -1.62
C SER A 13 8.28 4.13 -0.85
N TYR A 14 9.52 3.93 -1.28
CA TYR A 14 10.51 3.07 -0.64
C TYR A 14 11.91 3.63 -0.85
N SER A 15 12.71 3.67 0.22
CA SER A 15 14.09 4.16 0.18
C SER A 15 15.06 3.07 0.63
N ASP A 16 16.06 2.79 -0.20
CA ASP A 16 17.11 1.81 0.07
C ASP A 16 18.28 2.01 -0.90
N ARG A 17 19.35 1.23 -0.74
CA ARG A 17 20.37 1.07 -1.76
C ARG A 17 19.90 0.12 -2.82
N MET A 18 19.93 0.56 -4.07
CA MET A 18 19.35 -0.18 -5.18
C MET A 18 20.31 -0.24 -6.36
N LEU A 19 20.20 -1.33 -7.12
CA LEU A 19 20.98 -1.56 -8.33
C LEU A 19 20.07 -2.17 -9.40
N ALA A 20 20.44 -1.97 -10.67
CA ALA A 20 19.78 -2.60 -11.81
C ALA A 20 20.75 -3.49 -12.57
N TRP A 21 20.32 -4.69 -12.92
CA TRP A 21 21.14 -5.66 -13.64
C TRP A 21 21.39 -5.20 -15.08
N ARG A 22 22.65 -5.15 -15.51
CA ARG A 22 23.06 -4.87 -16.88
C ARG A 22 23.67 -6.14 -17.49
N SER A 23 22.88 -6.84 -18.29
CA SER A 23 23.28 -8.10 -18.93
C SER A 23 24.51 -7.96 -19.84
N SER A 24 24.66 -6.82 -20.54
CA SER A 24 25.79 -6.58 -21.47
C SER A 24 27.15 -6.66 -20.78
N ASN A 25 27.23 -6.20 -19.53
CA ASN A 25 28.46 -6.16 -18.74
C ASN A 25 28.43 -7.19 -17.61
N ARG A 26 27.35 -7.97 -17.53
CA ARG A 26 27.05 -8.91 -16.44
C ARG A 26 27.28 -8.29 -15.07
N SER A 27 26.77 -7.08 -14.86
CA SER A 27 27.01 -6.33 -13.63
C SER A 27 25.77 -5.61 -13.11
N TRP A 28 25.72 -5.48 -11.79
CA TRP A 28 24.78 -4.58 -11.13
C TRP A 28 25.32 -3.16 -11.15
N VAL A 29 24.53 -2.24 -11.70
CA VAL A 29 24.93 -0.83 -11.83
C VAL A 29 23.88 0.08 -11.20
N ALA A 30 24.26 1.33 -10.98
CA ALA A 30 23.36 2.40 -10.57
C ALA A 30 22.08 2.43 -11.42
N LEU A 31 20.95 2.77 -10.80
CA LEU A 31 19.70 3.00 -11.50
C LEU A 31 19.89 4.19 -12.43
N SER A 32 19.46 4.04 -13.67
CA SER A 32 19.53 5.08 -14.70
C SER A 32 18.17 5.21 -15.37
N GLY A 33 17.72 6.44 -15.63
CA GLY A 33 16.50 6.69 -16.39
C GLY A 33 16.55 6.13 -17.83
N GLY A 34 15.41 6.21 -18.52
CA GLY A 34 15.26 5.85 -19.93
C GLY A 34 14.73 4.43 -20.19
N SER A 35 15.07 3.85 -21.35
CA SER A 35 14.53 2.57 -21.90
C SER A 35 14.92 1.31 -21.13
N ASN A 36 15.43 1.45 -19.91
CA ASN A 36 16.00 0.41 -19.07
C ASN A 36 14.97 -0.25 -18.12
N ARG A 37 13.67 -0.04 -18.38
CA ARG A 37 12.56 -0.36 -17.47
C ARG A 37 12.34 -1.86 -17.25
N THR A 38 12.88 -2.71 -18.11
CA THR A 38 12.76 -4.17 -18.05
C THR A 38 13.90 -4.85 -17.33
N ARG A 39 14.93 -4.09 -16.93
CA ARG A 39 16.08 -4.66 -16.23
C ARG A 39 15.67 -5.10 -14.83
N PRO A 40 16.08 -6.31 -14.39
CA PRO A 40 15.92 -6.70 -13.00
C PRO A 40 16.50 -5.64 -12.07
N MET A 41 15.78 -5.37 -10.99
CA MET A 41 16.21 -4.45 -9.95
C MET A 41 16.38 -5.20 -8.65
N GLU A 42 17.47 -4.90 -7.94
CA GLU A 42 17.68 -5.36 -6.59
C GLU A 42 17.82 -4.24 -5.58
N CYS A 43 17.47 -4.54 -4.33
CA CYS A 43 17.66 -3.65 -3.20
C CYS A 43 18.41 -4.35 -2.09
N ARG A 44 19.18 -3.58 -1.31
CA ARG A 44 20.09 -4.15 -0.32
C ARG A 44 19.35 -4.88 0.80
N ASN A 45 18.15 -4.46 1.13
CA ASN A 45 17.36 -5.09 2.18
C ASN A 45 16.84 -6.51 1.80
N ASP A 46 16.85 -6.89 0.52
CA ASP A 46 16.50 -8.23 0.04
C ASP A 46 17.62 -9.26 0.19
N ARG A 47 18.82 -8.79 0.51
CA ARG A 47 20.04 -9.59 0.56
C ARG A 47 19.88 -10.80 1.49
N GLY A 48 20.06 -12.00 0.94
CA GLY A 48 19.93 -13.24 1.71
C GLY A 48 18.49 -13.70 1.92
N VAL A 49 17.51 -13.01 1.34
CA VAL A 49 16.08 -13.33 1.42
C VAL A 49 15.51 -13.69 0.04
N HIS A 50 15.76 -12.86 -0.96
CA HIS A 50 15.13 -12.98 -2.29
C HIS A 50 16.12 -12.66 -3.40
N GLY A 51 16.19 -13.54 -4.41
CA GLY A 51 16.97 -13.35 -5.63
C GLY A 51 16.07 -13.04 -6.82
N GLN A 52 16.05 -13.95 -7.80
CA GLN A 52 15.07 -13.88 -8.88
C GLN A 52 13.67 -14.20 -8.35
N ALA A 53 13.59 -15.19 -7.47
CA ALA A 53 12.38 -15.61 -6.79
C ALA A 53 12.67 -16.01 -5.34
N ALA A 54 11.66 -15.96 -4.47
CA ALA A 54 11.78 -16.49 -3.12
C ALA A 54 12.08 -18.00 -3.15
N GLY A 55 13.13 -18.43 -2.45
CA GLY A 55 13.48 -19.84 -2.32
C GLY A 55 14.16 -20.49 -3.54
N ASP A 56 14.66 -19.69 -4.49
CA ASP A 56 15.44 -20.19 -5.64
C ASP A 56 16.85 -20.70 -5.26
N GLY A 57 17.28 -20.46 -4.02
CA GLY A 57 18.62 -20.81 -3.54
C GLY A 57 19.69 -19.80 -3.92
N GLU A 58 19.33 -18.68 -4.57
CA GLU A 58 20.23 -17.64 -5.02
C GLU A 58 19.84 -16.26 -4.47
N PRO A 59 19.81 -16.06 -3.13
CA PRO A 59 19.20 -14.86 -2.55
C PRO A 59 20.14 -13.63 -2.51
N TYR A 60 21.30 -13.69 -3.15
CA TYR A 60 22.27 -12.60 -3.18
C TYR A 60 22.45 -12.08 -4.60
N ALA A 61 22.48 -10.75 -4.77
CA ALA A 61 22.90 -10.14 -6.03
C ALA A 61 24.35 -10.57 -6.36
N ALA A 62 24.61 -10.91 -7.62
CA ALA A 62 25.91 -11.37 -8.10
C ALA A 62 26.32 -10.70 -9.42
N THR A 63 27.57 -10.26 -9.48
CA THR A 63 28.22 -9.73 -10.68
C THR A 63 29.13 -10.78 -11.31
N GLY A 64 29.28 -10.74 -12.63
CA GLY A 64 30.16 -11.64 -13.37
C GLY A 64 29.42 -12.78 -14.06
N ILE A 65 30.16 -13.83 -14.43
CA ILE A 65 29.68 -14.89 -15.32
C ILE A 65 28.49 -15.69 -14.77
N GLY A 66 28.38 -15.79 -13.43
CA GLY A 66 27.28 -16.46 -12.74
C GLY A 66 26.16 -15.55 -12.25
N GLY A 67 26.16 -14.26 -12.62
CA GLY A 67 25.05 -13.36 -12.29
C GLY A 67 23.77 -13.67 -13.07
N PRO A 68 22.61 -13.13 -12.67
CA PRO A 68 22.48 -11.92 -11.83
C PRO A 68 22.43 -12.19 -10.33
N TRP A 69 22.14 -13.42 -9.91
CA TRP A 69 22.02 -13.79 -8.51
C TRP A 69 22.89 -15.01 -8.19
N ALA A 70 23.21 -15.24 -6.91
CA ALA A 70 24.01 -16.37 -6.47
C ALA A 70 23.63 -16.82 -5.05
N ALA A 71 23.99 -18.07 -4.72
CA ALA A 71 23.75 -18.66 -3.40
C ALA A 71 24.55 -18.01 -2.26
N GLY A 72 25.60 -17.25 -2.57
CA GLY A 72 26.49 -16.65 -1.58
C GLY A 72 26.98 -15.27 -1.99
N THR A 73 27.79 -14.67 -1.12
CA THR A 73 28.12 -13.24 -1.17
C THR A 73 29.42 -12.93 -1.90
N GLY A 74 30.14 -13.95 -2.39
CA GLY A 74 31.50 -13.80 -2.93
C GLY A 74 31.59 -12.94 -4.19
N THR A 75 30.49 -12.83 -4.94
CA THR A 75 30.37 -12.04 -6.17
C THR A 75 29.44 -10.84 -6.02
N GLU A 76 29.12 -10.47 -4.78
CA GLU A 76 28.14 -9.44 -4.49
C GLU A 76 28.65 -8.05 -4.90
N PRO A 77 27.84 -7.23 -5.59
CA PRO A 77 28.24 -5.88 -5.96
C PRO A 77 28.31 -4.95 -4.74
N SER A 78 29.05 -3.85 -4.88
CA SER A 78 29.05 -2.77 -3.89
C SER A 78 27.72 -2.01 -3.89
N TRP A 79 27.11 -1.89 -2.71
CA TRP A 79 25.89 -1.12 -2.48
C TRP A 79 26.20 0.33 -2.10
N ASN A 80 26.42 1.19 -3.10
CA ASN A 80 26.93 2.55 -2.88
C ASN A 80 25.93 3.68 -3.21
N ASN A 81 24.76 3.37 -3.79
CA ASN A 81 23.81 4.37 -4.25
C ASN A 81 22.49 4.23 -3.51
N ASP A 82 22.11 5.24 -2.75
CA ASP A 82 20.80 5.33 -2.09
C ASP A 82 19.78 5.93 -3.08
N TYR A 83 18.60 5.31 -3.17
CA TYR A 83 17.49 5.75 -4.00
C TYR A 83 16.21 5.80 -3.19
N THR A 84 15.34 6.73 -3.57
CA THR A 84 13.92 6.65 -3.26
C THR A 84 13.18 6.34 -4.55
N ILE A 85 12.35 5.30 -4.52
CA ILE A 85 11.43 4.96 -5.61
C ILE A 85 10.01 5.21 -5.13
N TRP A 86 9.14 5.54 -6.09
CA TRP A 86 7.74 5.85 -5.86
C TRP A 86 6.85 4.92 -6.68
N ASP A 87 5.64 4.71 -6.19
CA ASP A 87 4.65 3.94 -6.94
C ASP A 87 4.21 4.66 -8.22
N GLY A 88 3.56 3.92 -9.11
CA GLY A 88 3.07 4.47 -10.37
C GLY A 88 1.98 5.53 -10.20
N ASN A 89 1.17 5.46 -9.14
CA ASN A 89 0.09 6.42 -8.89
C ASN A 89 0.65 7.79 -8.51
N TRP A 90 1.66 7.82 -7.65
CA TRP A 90 2.39 9.01 -7.24
C TRP A 90 3.11 9.63 -8.43
N LEU A 91 3.79 8.82 -9.25
CA LEU A 91 4.46 9.32 -10.46
C LEU A 91 3.45 9.89 -11.47
N ASN A 92 2.29 9.26 -11.65
CA ASN A 92 1.22 9.77 -12.50
C ASN A 92 0.68 11.10 -11.97
N TRP A 93 0.36 11.20 -10.67
CA TRP A 93 -0.08 12.43 -10.02
C TRP A 93 0.96 13.56 -10.14
N TYR A 94 2.23 13.24 -9.89
CA TYR A 94 3.33 14.19 -9.99
C TYR A 94 3.47 14.71 -11.42
N SER A 95 3.39 13.80 -12.40
CA SER A 95 3.47 14.16 -13.83
C SER A 95 2.28 14.98 -14.33
N SER A 96 1.10 14.87 -13.71
CA SER A 96 -0.10 15.62 -14.09
C SER A 96 -0.13 17.05 -13.52
N GLY A 97 0.96 17.53 -12.92
CA GLY A 97 1.01 18.85 -12.26
C GLY A 97 0.44 18.86 -10.84
N GLY A 98 0.26 17.69 -10.23
CA GLY A 98 -0.09 17.53 -8.82
C GLY A 98 -1.49 18.04 -8.44
N THR A 99 -2.32 18.41 -9.40
CA THR A 99 -3.64 18.97 -9.13
C THR A 99 -4.67 17.85 -9.10
N VAL A 100 -5.03 17.41 -7.90
CA VAL A 100 -6.31 16.73 -7.70
C VAL A 100 -7.26 17.74 -7.08
N THR A 101 -8.25 18.18 -7.86
CA THR A 101 -9.40 18.89 -7.30
C THR A 101 -10.24 17.86 -6.56
N GLN A 102 -9.86 17.57 -5.32
CA GLN A 102 -10.70 16.84 -4.38
C GLN A 102 -11.30 17.84 -3.43
N THR A 103 -12.61 17.71 -3.21
CA THR A 103 -13.24 18.33 -2.05
C THR A 103 -12.60 17.74 -0.79
N ARG A 104 -12.52 18.52 0.30
CA ARG A 104 -12.08 18.02 1.61
C ARG A 104 -12.84 16.74 2.03
N MET A 105 -14.07 16.57 1.55
CA MET A 105 -14.89 15.37 1.80
C MET A 105 -14.41 14.13 1.05
N GLU A 106 -13.92 14.25 -0.18
CA GLU A 106 -13.37 13.11 -0.92
C GLU A 106 -12.06 12.61 -0.29
N ILE A 107 -11.25 13.52 0.24
CA ILE A 107 -10.04 13.18 0.99
C ILE A 107 -10.41 12.40 2.26
N VAL A 108 -11.39 12.88 3.04
CA VAL A 108 -11.85 12.18 4.25
C VAL A 108 -12.41 10.79 3.92
N ARG A 109 -13.16 10.65 2.81
CA ARG A 109 -13.65 9.34 2.34
C ARG A 109 -12.51 8.39 1.99
N ASN A 110 -11.48 8.86 1.29
CA ASN A 110 -10.34 8.04 0.91
C ASN A 110 -9.53 7.56 2.12
N VAL A 111 -9.26 8.46 3.09
CA VAL A 111 -8.57 8.09 4.33
C VAL A 111 -9.39 7.10 5.15
N ALA A 112 -10.71 7.32 5.29
CA ALA A 112 -11.60 6.40 5.99
C ALA A 112 -11.63 5.02 5.32
N ASN A 113 -11.70 4.95 3.98
CA ASN A 113 -11.68 3.68 3.26
C ASN A 113 -10.35 2.93 3.43
N ASN A 114 -9.22 3.64 3.37
CA ASN A 114 -7.89 3.03 3.57
C ASN A 114 -7.69 2.53 5.01
N MET A 115 -8.23 3.25 6.00
CA MET A 115 -8.24 2.81 7.40
C MET A 115 -9.18 1.62 7.62
N LEU A 116 -10.36 1.61 7.01
CA LEU A 116 -11.29 0.48 7.08
C LEU A 116 -10.72 -0.77 6.41
N ALA A 117 -9.98 -0.62 5.33
CA ALA A 117 -9.32 -1.73 4.64
C ALA A 117 -8.13 -2.32 5.42
N SER A 118 -7.51 -1.55 6.34
CA SER A 118 -6.39 -2.01 7.16
C SER A 118 -6.79 -2.67 8.48
N LEU A 119 -8.07 -2.55 8.89
CA LEU A 119 -8.59 -3.14 10.12
C LEU A 119 -9.25 -4.49 9.84
N ASN A 120 -8.62 -5.57 10.33
CA ASN A 120 -9.20 -6.91 10.27
C ASN A 120 -9.77 -7.29 11.65
N GLY A 121 -11.07 -7.60 11.72
CA GLY A 121 -11.74 -8.07 12.94
C GLY A 121 -12.24 -6.99 13.92
N VAL A 122 -12.34 -5.72 13.50
CA VAL A 122 -12.81 -4.61 14.35
C VAL A 122 -14.16 -4.06 13.85
N ASN A 123 -15.11 -3.83 14.76
CA ASN A 123 -16.36 -3.12 14.46
C ASN A 123 -16.10 -1.61 14.39
N VAL A 124 -16.44 -0.97 13.27
CA VAL A 124 -16.29 0.48 13.10
C VAL A 124 -17.67 1.13 12.98
N GLY A 125 -17.90 2.16 13.79
CA GLY A 125 -19.08 3.02 13.72
C GLY A 125 -18.70 4.38 13.14
N LEU A 126 -19.38 4.80 12.06
CA LEU A 126 -19.24 6.14 11.49
C LEU A 126 -20.44 7.00 11.89
N MET A 127 -20.18 8.14 12.51
CA MET A 127 -21.22 9.12 12.88
C MET A 127 -21.05 10.39 12.04
N HIS A 128 -22.14 10.83 11.43
CA HIS A 128 -22.19 12.07 10.64
C HIS A 128 -23.06 13.10 11.37
N PHE A 129 -22.50 14.29 11.61
CA PHE A 129 -23.17 15.41 12.25
C PHE A 129 -23.49 16.47 11.19
N ASN A 130 -24.75 16.91 11.14
CA ASN A 130 -25.17 18.03 10.30
C ASN A 130 -25.58 19.19 11.20
N VAL A 131 -25.11 20.41 10.89
CA VAL A 131 -25.36 21.63 11.66
C VAL A 131 -26.59 22.42 11.19
N ASP A 132 -27.28 21.97 10.13
CA ASP A 132 -28.36 22.74 9.50
C ASP A 132 -29.74 22.56 10.17
N GLN A 133 -29.82 22.00 11.38
CA GLN A 133 -31.07 21.76 12.11
C GLN A 133 -30.90 22.08 13.61
N GLY A 134 -30.96 23.37 13.98
CA GLY A 134 -31.15 23.79 15.38
C GLY A 134 -30.45 25.10 15.77
N PRO A 135 -31.08 25.98 16.59
CA PRO A 135 -30.46 27.24 17.02
C PRO A 135 -29.52 26.97 18.20
N GLY A 136 -28.26 26.65 17.94
CA GLY A 136 -27.27 26.50 19.01
C GLY A 136 -25.92 25.97 18.53
N ARG A 137 -24.84 26.69 18.86
CA ARG A 137 -23.45 26.37 18.49
C ARG A 137 -22.84 25.24 19.33
N HIS A 138 -23.54 24.12 19.49
CA HIS A 138 -23.01 22.91 20.11
C HIS A 138 -23.51 21.70 19.33
N GLY A 139 -22.57 20.91 18.79
CA GLY A 139 -22.74 19.70 17.96
C GLY A 139 -24.19 19.29 17.66
N GLY A 140 -24.64 19.53 16.43
CA GLY A 140 -25.97 19.12 15.96
C GLY A 140 -26.21 17.61 16.11
N PRO A 141 -27.47 17.15 16.04
CA PRO A 141 -27.82 15.76 16.32
C PRO A 141 -27.19 14.78 15.31
N CYS A 142 -26.81 13.59 15.82
CA CYS A 142 -26.40 12.44 15.00
C CYS A 142 -27.57 12.02 14.10
N HIS A 143 -27.49 12.29 12.80
CA HIS A 143 -28.61 12.06 11.89
C HIS A 143 -28.76 10.58 11.48
N ARG A 144 -27.67 9.80 11.60
CA ARG A 144 -27.64 8.36 11.30
C ARG A 144 -26.36 7.72 11.85
N ALA A 145 -26.50 6.61 12.58
CA ALA A 145 -25.39 5.73 12.94
C ALA A 145 -25.50 4.45 12.13
N HIS A 146 -24.48 4.12 11.34
CA HIS A 146 -24.37 2.83 10.65
C HIS A 146 -23.34 1.97 11.37
N TRP A 147 -23.79 0.78 11.81
CA TRP A 147 -22.94 -0.24 12.41
C TRP A 147 -22.70 -1.35 11.38
N TYR A 148 -21.44 -1.55 11.00
CA TYR A 148 -21.04 -2.72 10.22
C TYR A 148 -20.55 -3.81 11.18
N ARG A 149 -21.31 -4.90 11.28
CA ARG A 149 -20.81 -6.13 11.90
C ARG A 149 -19.93 -6.87 10.89
N PRO A 150 -18.77 -7.40 11.29
CA PRO A 150 -18.05 -8.36 10.47
C PRO A 150 -18.94 -9.59 10.29
N GLN A 151 -19.08 -10.05 9.05
CA GLN A 151 -19.77 -11.30 8.77
C GLN A 151 -19.03 -12.42 9.49
N GLN A 152 -19.69 -13.06 10.45
CA GLN A 152 -19.23 -14.36 10.93
C GLN A 152 -19.31 -15.34 9.74
N PRO A 153 -18.30 -16.20 9.54
CA PRO A 153 -18.31 -17.15 8.43
C PRO A 153 -19.54 -18.06 8.58
N ALA A 154 -20.43 -17.99 7.58
CA ALA A 154 -21.63 -18.80 7.53
C ALA A 154 -21.24 -20.29 7.46
N GLY A 155 -21.67 -21.07 8.45
CA GLY A 155 -21.76 -22.51 8.32
C GLY A 155 -22.67 -22.86 7.14
N ARG A 156 -22.32 -23.94 6.41
CA ARG A 156 -23.03 -24.41 5.21
C ARG A 156 -24.55 -24.41 5.40
N GLY A 157 -25.27 -23.66 4.55
CA GLY A 157 -26.65 -23.97 4.19
C GLY A 157 -27.75 -22.94 4.47
N GLN A 158 -27.46 -21.73 4.94
CA GLN A 158 -28.52 -20.72 5.18
C GLN A 158 -28.28 -19.43 4.41
N ARG A 159 -29.33 -18.98 3.71
CA ARG A 159 -29.38 -17.70 2.97
C ARG A 159 -29.21 -16.54 3.96
N PRO A 160 -28.43 -15.49 3.64
CA PRO A 160 -28.25 -14.37 4.55
C PRO A 160 -29.53 -13.53 4.60
N ASP A 161 -30.25 -13.61 5.72
CA ASP A 161 -31.32 -12.68 6.03
C ASP A 161 -30.72 -11.29 6.30
N ARG A 162 -31.06 -10.34 5.43
CA ARG A 162 -30.86 -8.91 5.63
C ARG A 162 -31.87 -8.45 6.69
N GLN A 163 -31.55 -8.58 7.98
CA GLN A 163 -32.37 -7.95 9.01
C GLN A 163 -32.03 -6.46 9.09
N HIS A 164 -32.84 -5.64 8.41
CA HIS A 164 -32.98 -4.21 8.67
C HIS A 164 -33.69 -4.06 10.03
N LEU A 165 -32.94 -3.76 11.09
CA LEU A 165 -33.50 -3.32 12.35
C LEU A 165 -33.43 -1.79 12.40
N ASP A 166 -34.50 -1.14 11.98
CA ASP A 166 -34.70 0.29 12.19
C ASP A 166 -35.14 0.51 13.64
N ALA A 167 -34.21 0.90 14.51
CA ALA A 167 -34.54 1.37 15.84
C ALA A 167 -34.79 2.88 15.80
N ALA A 168 -36.06 3.28 15.87
CA ALA A 168 -36.45 4.67 16.08
C ALA A 168 -36.06 5.10 17.51
N VAL A 169 -35.20 6.11 17.62
CA VAL A 169 -34.91 6.78 18.90
C VAL A 169 -36.13 7.64 19.24
N ARG A 170 -36.76 7.37 20.39
CA ARG A 170 -37.80 8.23 20.97
C ARG A 170 -37.12 9.38 21.71
N ASP A 171 -37.48 10.61 21.38
CA ASP A 171 -37.04 11.81 22.10
C ASP A 171 -37.68 11.86 23.50
N PRO A 172 -36.92 12.16 24.57
CA PRO A 172 -37.51 12.54 25.85
C PRO A 172 -37.90 14.03 25.83
N VAL A 173 -39.07 14.30 26.42
CA VAL A 173 -39.72 15.61 26.59
C VAL A 173 -38.91 16.53 27.50
#